data_AF-A0A401HPC2-F1
#
_entry.id   AF-A0A401HPC2-F1
#
_cell.length_a   1.000
_cell.length_b   1.000
_cell.length_c   1.000
_cell.angle_alpha   90.00
_cell.angle_beta   90.00
_cell.angle_gamma   90.00
#
_symmetry.space_group_name_H-M   'P 1'
#
loop_
_entity.id
_entity.type
_entity.pdbx_description
1 polymer ?
#
loop_
_entity_poly.entity_id
_entity_poly.type
_entity_poly.pdbx_seq_one_letter_code
_entity_poly.pdbx_strand_id
1 'polypeptide(L)'
;MGEKIKSIDNSVILKSMKDVFESEIVELEKELKELYEKYNIKSSREMELIECKDEEMERDFNRMVEIEDNLERLRKCLRDLNLKTI
;
A
#
# COMPACT_ATOMS: atom_id res chain seq x y z
N MET A 1 -40.00 22.14 -3.38
CA MET A 1 -39.20 20.93 -3.65
C MET A 1 -38.12 20.87 -2.59
N GLY A 2 -38.29 20.05 -1.55
CA GLY A 2 -37.27 19.88 -0.53
C GLY A 2 -36.24 18.87 -1.02
N GLU A 3 -35.00 19.31 -1.22
CA GLU A 3 -33.89 18.41 -1.49
C GLU A 3 -33.72 17.45 -0.31
N LYS A 4 -33.96 16.15 -0.56
CA LYS A 4 -33.62 15.08 0.38
C LYS A 4 -32.10 14.95 0.38
N ILE A 5 -31.43 15.69 1.26
CA ILE A 5 -30.06 15.36 1.66
C ILE A 5 -30.17 14.02 2.41
N LYS A 6 -29.92 12.92 1.69
CA LYS A 6 -29.73 11.60 2.29
C LYS A 6 -28.62 11.75 3.31
N SER A 7 -28.88 11.46 4.57
CA SER A 7 -27.81 11.20 5.55
C SER A 7 -27.01 10.03 4.99
N ILE A 8 -25.88 10.32 4.35
CA ILE A 8 -24.98 9.26 3.93
C ILE A 8 -24.51 8.64 5.23
N ASP A 9 -24.91 7.40 5.43
CA ASP A 9 -24.54 6.64 6.61
C ASP A 9 -23.02 6.53 6.63
N ASN A 10 -22.38 7.11 7.65
CA ASN A 10 -20.92 7.13 7.76
C ASN A 10 -20.33 5.71 7.67
N SER A 11 -21.11 4.68 8.04
CA SER A 11 -20.73 3.27 7.88
C SER A 11 -20.48 2.86 6.43
N VAL A 12 -21.25 3.38 5.47
CA VAL A 12 -21.09 3.09 4.04
C VAL A 12 -19.81 3.72 3.50
N ILE A 13 -19.53 4.97 3.90
CA ILE A 13 -18.29 5.67 3.52
C ILE A 13 -17.07 4.92 4.06
N LEU A 14 -17.09 4.56 5.35
CA LEU A 14 -15.97 3.84 5.99
C LEU A 14 -15.72 2.47 5.34
N LYS A 15 -16.78 1.75 4.98
CA LYS A 15 -16.65 0.46 4.28
C LYS A 15 -16.04 0.62 2.89
N SER A 16 -16.52 1.58 2.10
CA SER A 16 -15.95 1.84 0.77
C SER A 16 -14.49 2.27 0.84
N MET A 17 -14.10 3.09 1.83
CA MET A 17 -12.70 3.46 2.03
C MET A 17 -11.83 2.25 2.38
N LYS A 18 -12.33 1.36 3.25
CA LYS A 18 -11.63 0.12 3.60
C LYS A 18 -11.41 -0.77 2.38
N ASP A 19 -12.43 -0.98 1.57
CA ASP A 19 -12.35 -1.83 0.37
C ASP A 19 -11.30 -1.28 -0.63
N VAL A 20 -11.24 0.05 -0.81
CA VAL A 20 -10.24 0.70 -1.68
C VAL A 20 -8.83 0.48 -1.15
N PHE A 21 -8.60 0.71 0.15
CA PHE A 21 -7.28 0.51 0.75
C PHE A 21 -6.84 -0.96 0.73
N GLU A 22 -7.76 -1.91 0.94
CA GLU A 22 -7.46 -3.34 0.84
C GLU A 22 -7.05 -3.73 -0.59
N SER A 23 -7.73 -3.20 -1.62
CA SER A 23 -7.37 -3.42 -3.01
C SER A 23 -5.98 -2.86 -3.35
N GLU A 24 -5.70 -1.62 -2.90
CA GLU A 24 -4.41 -0.96 -3.14
C GLU A 24 -3.26 -1.71 -2.46
N ILE A 25 -3.47 -2.21 -1.23
CA ILE A 25 -2.49 -3.06 -0.54
C ILE A 25 -2.18 -4.32 -1.35
N VAL A 26 -3.20 -5.01 -1.88
CA VAL A 26 -3.00 -6.23 -2.67
C VAL A 26 -2.18 -5.97 -3.94
N GLU A 27 -2.45 -4.86 -4.63
CA GLU A 27 -1.71 -4.46 -5.83
C GLU A 27 -0.24 -4.13 -5.50
N LEU A 28 -0.02 -3.35 -4.44
CA LEU A 28 1.32 -3.00 -3.97
C LEU A 28 2.12 -4.22 -3.49
N GLU A 29 1.49 -5.14 -2.75
CA GLU A 29 2.12 -6.40 -2.31
C GLU A 29 2.51 -7.28 -3.49
N LYS A 30 1.69 -7.30 -4.55
CA LYS A 30 2.00 -8.03 -5.78
C LYS A 30 3.19 -7.40 -6.50
N GLU A 31 3.19 -6.09 -6.70
CA GLU A 31 4.30 -5.36 -7.33
C GLU A 31 5.61 -5.57 -6.56
N LEU A 32 5.58 -5.42 -5.23
CA LEU A 32 6.75 -5.62 -4.37
C LEU A 32 7.28 -7.05 -4.46
N LYS A 33 6.38 -8.04 -4.53
CA LYS A 33 6.76 -9.44 -4.70
C LYS A 33 7.46 -9.69 -6.04
N GLU A 34 6.95 -9.13 -7.14
CA GLU A 34 7.57 -9.25 -8.46
C GLU A 34 8.98 -8.64 -8.47
N LEU A 35 9.15 -7.48 -7.82
CA LEU A 35 10.45 -6.84 -7.64
C LEU A 35 11.40 -7.71 -6.81
N TYR A 36 10.94 -8.27 -5.69
CA TYR A 36 11.74 -9.18 -4.88
C TYR A 36 12.17 -10.45 -5.64
N GLU A 37 11.26 -11.05 -6.41
CA GLU A 37 11.55 -12.22 -7.24
C GLU A 37 12.56 -11.90 -8.33
N LYS A 38 12.47 -10.73 -8.97
CA LYS A 38 13.40 -10.26 -10.01
C LYS A 38 14.86 -10.28 -9.55
N TYR A 39 15.12 -9.90 -8.30
CA TYR A 39 16.47 -9.83 -7.73
C TYR A 39 16.80 -11.00 -6.78
N ASN A 40 15.86 -11.94 -6.61
CA ASN A 40 15.97 -13.05 -5.67
C ASN A 40 16.28 -12.59 -4.23
N ILE A 41 15.59 -11.54 -3.78
CA ILE A 41 15.70 -10.95 -2.45
C ILE A 41 14.35 -11.02 -1.70
N LYS A 42 14.34 -10.67 -0.41
CA LYS A 42 13.13 -10.65 0.43
C LYS A 42 12.80 -9.29 1.05
N SER A 43 13.68 -8.31 0.90
CA SER A 43 13.46 -6.94 1.38
C SER A 43 14.33 -5.98 0.57
N SER A 44 13.90 -4.72 0.48
CA SER A 44 14.71 -3.64 -0.13
C SER A 44 16.12 -3.57 0.47
N ARG A 45 16.26 -3.84 1.77
CA ARG A 45 17.56 -3.84 2.49
C ARG A 45 18.55 -4.87 1.96
N GLU A 46 18.08 -6.02 1.47
CA GLU A 46 18.97 -7.02 0.87
C GLU A 46 19.57 -6.52 -0.45
N MET A 47 18.87 -5.61 -1.13
CA MET A 47 19.35 -4.98 -2.35
C MET A 47 20.55 -4.04 -2.11
N GLU A 48 20.72 -3.53 -0.89
CA GLU A 48 21.90 -2.73 -0.51
C GLU A 48 23.20 -3.55 -0.54
N LEU A 49 23.10 -4.87 -0.42
CA LEU A 49 24.23 -5.80 -0.41
C LEU A 49 24.70 -6.19 -1.83
N ILE A 50 23.98 -5.78 -2.87
CA ILE A 50 24.32 -6.08 -4.27
C ILE A 50 25.37 -5.08 -4.76
N GLU A 51 26.56 -5.57 -5.14
CA GLU A 51 27.71 -4.74 -5.52
C GLU A 51 27.55 -4.01 -6.87
N CYS A 52 26.73 -4.54 -7.79
CA CYS A 52 26.56 -3.97 -9.12
C CYS A 52 25.17 -3.32 -9.25
N LYS A 53 25.13 -1.99 -9.13
CA LYS A 53 23.91 -1.19 -9.30
C LYS A 53 23.97 -0.47 -10.64
N ASP A 54 23.14 -0.89 -11.58
CA ASP A 54 22.83 -0.09 -12.76
C ASP A 54 21.65 0.86 -12.47
N GLU A 55 21.36 1.77 -13.40
CA GLU A 55 20.26 2.74 -13.25
C GLU A 55 18.89 2.05 -13.12
N GLU A 56 18.73 0.85 -13.65
CA GLU A 56 17.49 0.09 -13.54
C GLU A 56 17.32 -0.45 -12.11
N MET A 57 18.37 -1.04 -11.56
CA MET A 57 18.40 -1.52 -10.18
C MET A 57 18.18 -0.39 -9.17
N GLU A 58 18.72 0.81 -9.44
CA GLU A 58 18.49 1.97 -8.57
C GLU A 58 17.03 2.44 -8.60
N ARG A 59 16.39 2.46 -9.78
CA ARG A 59 14.95 2.75 -9.89
C ARG A 59 14.11 1.72 -9.16
N ASP A 60 14.42 0.44 -9.35
CA ASP A 60 13.68 -0.65 -8.71
C ASP A 60 13.87 -0.64 -7.20
N PHE A 61 15.07 -0.32 -6.70
CA PHE A 61 15.32 -0.12 -5.27
C PHE A 61 14.45 0.99 -4.69
N ASN A 62 14.48 2.17 -5.31
CA ASN A 62 13.68 3.30 -4.87
C ASN A 62 12.19 2.96 -4.88
N ARG A 63 11.74 2.19 -5.89
CA ARG A 63 10.36 1.72 -5.98
C ARG A 63 10.00 0.73 -4.86
N MET A 64 10.87 -0.23 -4.53
CA MET A 64 10.64 -1.14 -3.40
C MET A 64 10.49 -0.37 -2.08
N VAL A 65 11.39 0.58 -1.82
CA VAL A 65 11.35 1.41 -0.60
C VAL A 65 10.07 2.23 -0.52
N GLU A 66 9.63 2.82 -1.64
CA GLU A 66 8.37 3.56 -1.73
C GLU A 66 7.17 2.66 -1.43
N ILE A 67 7.12 1.46 -2.02
CA ILE A 67 6.03 0.52 -1.79
C ILE A 67 5.99 0.06 -0.33
N GLU A 68 7.15 -0.24 0.27
CA GLU A 68 7.25 -0.63 1.68
C GLU A 68 6.69 0.45 2.63
N ASP A 69 7.03 1.74 2.42
CA ASP A 69 6.49 2.86 3.20
C ASP A 69 4.98 3.05 2.97
N ASN A 70 4.53 2.95 1.71
CA ASN A 70 3.10 3.06 1.38
C ASN A 70 2.28 1.95 2.05
N LEU A 71 2.77 0.71 2.03
CA LEU A 71 2.13 -0.41 2.72
C LEU A 71 2.06 -0.19 4.24
N GLU A 72 3.12 0.34 4.86
CA GLU A 72 3.11 0.69 6.28
C GLU A 72 2.04 1.73 6.60
N ARG A 73 1.96 2.80 5.79
CA ARG A 73 0.98 3.87 5.95
C ARG A 73 -0.45 3.39 5.75
N LEU A 74 -0.72 2.63 4.69
CA LEU A 74 -2.05 2.07 4.39
C LEU A 74 -2.50 1.13 5.51
N ARG A 75 -1.63 0.23 5.98
CA ARG A 75 -1.93 -0.66 7.11
C ARG A 75 -2.19 0.13 8.40
N LYS A 76 -1.46 1.22 8.65
CA LYS A 76 -1.71 2.11 9.80
C LYS A 76 -3.08 2.79 9.69
N CYS A 77 -3.40 3.35 8.52
CA CYS A 77 -4.71 3.95 8.26
C CYS A 77 -5.85 2.94 8.47
N LEU A 78 -5.71 1.71 7.97
CA LEU A 78 -6.70 0.65 8.18
C LEU A 78 -6.87 0.28 9.67
N ARG A 79 -5.78 0.21 10.43
CA ARG A 79 -5.85 0.01 11.89
C ARG A 79 -6.61 1.14 12.58
N ASP A 80 -6.31 2.39 12.23
CA ASP A 80 -6.97 3.56 12.82
C ASP A 80 -8.46 3.63 12.45
N LEU A 81 -8.83 3.25 11.22
CA LEU A 81 -10.23 3.14 10.79
C LEU A 81 -10.98 2.04 11.55
N ASN A 82 -10.38 0.85 11.69
CA ASN A 82 -10.98 -0.24 12.46
C ASN A 82 -11.17 0.15 13.95
N LEU A 83 -10.21 0.88 14.56
CA LEU A 83 -10.33 1.37 15.94
C LEU A 83 -11.46 2.41 16.13
N LYS A 84 -11.74 3.23 15.12
CA LYS A 84 -12.85 4.22 15.15
C LYS A 84 -14.23 3.63 14.89
N THR A 85 -14.29 2.36 14.45
CA THR A 85 -15.53 1.66 14.13
C THR A 85 -16.05 0.82 15.31
N ILE A 86 -15.27 0.70 16.39
CA ILE A 86 -15.63 0.06 17.68
C ILE A 86 -16.15 1.13 18.64
#